data_AF-A0AAE6KCA3-F1
#
_entry.id   AF-A0AAE6KCA3-F1
#
_cell.length_a   1.000
_cell.length_b   1.000
_cell.length_c   1.000
_cell.angle_alpha   90.00
_cell.angle_beta   90.00
_cell.angle_gamma   90.00
#
_symmetry.space_group_name_H-M   'P 1'
#
loop_
_entity.id
_entity.type
_entity.pdbx_description
1 polymer ?
#
loop_
_entity_poly.entity_id
_entity_poly.type
_entity_poly.pdbx_seq_one_letter_code
_entity_poly.pdbx_strand_id
1 'polypeptide(L)'
;MEQVQADRKASLKSRVQKLGSTLSSMVMPNIGALIAWGVLTALFIPDGYLPNESFASMVGPMLTYLIPILIGYTGGKVIAGDRGAVVGAIATMGVIVGTDIPMLLGAMIMGPLGGYTIKKFDEFFQDKVRAGFEMLVNNFSAGLLGFALALLGFVVIGPVVNTLTEVMAAGVAVIVNAHLIPLANIFIEPAKILFLNNAINHGILTPLGTEQVSEFGKSILYLLEANPGPGLGVLLAFTFFGKGAAKSSAPGAIIIHFIGGIHEIYFPYVMMKPLMFLAVIAGGVSGSFTFQLLGAGLRAPASPGSIIAILAMTPLNSVMSVVSVLAGIAVGATVSFLVAAAILKADAKDTVDNFDEKVQEIHQAKQRSKGVALESLTGIQKIIFACDAGMGSSAMGASILRKKVKDAGLAQQVTNQAINNLTDDAHTLIVTQKELQERAKLKAPNATFVAVENFLNSPKYNEIVATLSGSGVEEEKKTKAVNYKPLPLEELKGIHEVILAHDDREGSATMARKVFQDLLAKESLSLSLKKVHIDNLKADASSLVITKEELTKQARSLAPDAVHLSVSNLMRTSNYQRVITTLKEAL
;
A
#
# COMPACT_ATOMS: atom_id res chain seq x y z
N MET A 1 -29.59 25.18 13.95
CA MET A 1 -29.26 25.04 12.51
C MET A 1 -27.78 24.70 12.28
N GLU A 2 -26.85 25.16 13.11
CA GLU A 2 -25.41 24.81 13.00
C GLU A 2 -25.11 23.31 13.19
N GLN A 3 -25.73 22.61 14.15
CA GLN A 3 -25.53 21.16 14.33
C GLN A 3 -25.99 20.33 13.12
N VAL A 4 -27.11 20.69 12.50
CA VAL A 4 -27.63 20.01 11.29
C VAL A 4 -26.74 20.27 10.06
N GLN A 5 -26.11 21.44 9.98
CA GLN A 5 -25.12 21.74 8.93
C GLN A 5 -23.78 21.02 9.18
N ALA A 6 -23.35 20.88 10.43
CA ALA A 6 -22.16 20.12 10.81
C ALA A 6 -22.31 18.61 10.51
N ASP A 7 -23.45 18.02 10.87
CA ASP A 7 -23.77 16.61 10.59
C ASP A 7 -23.89 16.32 9.09
N ARG A 8 -24.48 17.24 8.30
CA ARG A 8 -24.51 17.11 6.84
C ARG A 8 -23.11 17.16 6.23
N LYS A 9 -22.24 18.08 6.66
CA LYS A 9 -20.85 18.20 6.21
C LYS A 9 -20.02 16.98 6.58
N ALA A 10 -20.18 16.45 7.80
CA ALA A 10 -19.54 15.20 8.23
C ALA A 10 -20.01 14.01 7.37
N SER A 11 -21.30 13.94 7.03
CA SER A 11 -21.83 12.87 6.15
C SER A 11 -21.27 12.94 4.72
N LEU A 12 -21.14 14.13 4.14
CA LEU A 12 -20.64 14.31 2.78
C LEU A 12 -19.14 14.00 2.70
N LYS A 13 -18.35 14.49 3.66
CA LYS A 13 -16.92 14.17 3.80
C LYS A 13 -16.70 12.65 3.90
N SER A 14 -17.49 11.98 4.75
CA SER A 14 -17.39 10.51 4.92
C SER A 14 -17.75 9.73 3.66
N ARG A 15 -18.73 10.20 2.85
CA ARG A 15 -19.10 9.58 1.58
C ARG A 15 -18.01 9.75 0.53
N VAL A 16 -17.42 10.94 0.44
CA VAL A 16 -16.30 11.22 -0.48
C VAL A 16 -15.06 10.40 -0.10
N GLN A 17 -14.75 10.28 1.20
CA GLN A 17 -13.65 9.44 1.68
C GLN A 17 -13.91 7.95 1.40
N LYS A 18 -15.13 7.46 1.63
CA LYS A 18 -15.50 6.08 1.28
C LYS A 18 -15.34 5.82 -0.21
N LEU A 19 -15.84 6.72 -1.06
CA LEU A 19 -15.71 6.61 -2.51
C LEU A 19 -14.24 6.57 -2.95
N GLY A 20 -13.40 7.48 -2.45
CA GLY A 20 -11.96 7.47 -2.73
C GLY A 20 -11.28 6.18 -2.26
N SER A 21 -11.60 5.69 -1.05
CA SER A 21 -11.05 4.44 -0.54
C SER A 21 -11.45 3.22 -1.39
N THR A 22 -12.68 3.22 -1.90
CA THR A 22 -13.20 2.17 -2.78
C THR A 22 -12.48 2.20 -4.13
N LEU A 23 -12.36 3.37 -4.78
CA LEU A 23 -11.61 3.50 -6.03
C LEU A 23 -10.14 3.10 -5.86
N SER A 24 -9.51 3.56 -4.79
CA SER A 24 -8.13 3.23 -4.44
C SER A 24 -7.91 1.72 -4.27
N SER A 25 -8.86 1.01 -3.63
CA SER A 25 -8.79 -0.44 -3.46
C SER A 25 -8.82 -1.24 -4.76
N MET A 26 -9.33 -0.67 -5.85
CA MET A 26 -9.39 -1.32 -7.17
C MET A 26 -8.12 -1.09 -7.98
N VAL A 27 -7.47 0.06 -7.82
CA VAL A 27 -6.33 0.44 -8.65
C VAL A 27 -5.00 0.06 -8.00
N MET A 28 -4.86 0.21 -6.68
CA MET A 28 -3.60 -0.04 -5.98
C MET A 28 -3.01 -1.44 -6.20
N PRO A 29 -3.80 -2.53 -6.12
CA PRO A 29 -3.28 -3.88 -6.37
C PRO A 29 -2.71 -4.07 -7.79
N ASN A 30 -3.09 -3.20 -8.73
CA ASN A 30 -2.76 -3.28 -10.15
C ASN A 30 -1.69 -2.27 -10.60
N ILE A 31 -1.10 -1.51 -9.67
CA ILE A 31 -0.04 -0.53 -9.97
C ILE A 31 1.14 -1.19 -10.71
N GLY A 32 1.46 -2.44 -10.40
CA GLY A 32 2.53 -3.17 -11.10
C GLY A 32 2.27 -3.30 -12.61
N ALA A 33 1.03 -3.54 -13.02
CA ALA A 33 0.65 -3.64 -14.43
C ALA A 33 0.75 -2.28 -15.14
N LEU A 34 0.35 -1.20 -14.45
CA LEU A 34 0.50 0.17 -14.95
C LEU A 34 1.97 0.53 -15.15
N ILE A 35 2.84 0.24 -14.16
CA ILE A 35 4.28 0.47 -14.27
C ILE A 35 4.89 -0.33 -15.43
N ALA A 36 4.55 -1.62 -15.54
CA ALA A 36 5.05 -2.47 -16.62
C ALA A 36 4.65 -1.92 -18.00
N TRP A 37 3.38 -1.55 -18.17
CA TRP A 37 2.88 -0.92 -19.38
C TRP A 37 3.60 0.42 -19.67
N GLY A 38 3.77 1.27 -18.66
CA GLY A 38 4.44 2.56 -18.85
C GLY A 38 5.92 2.44 -19.22
N VAL A 39 6.64 1.48 -18.62
CA VAL A 39 8.04 1.17 -19.01
C VAL A 39 8.09 0.64 -20.44
N LEU A 40 7.22 -0.31 -20.79
CA LEU A 40 7.11 -0.83 -22.15
C LEU A 40 6.89 0.30 -23.15
N THR A 41 5.97 1.21 -22.84
CA THR A 41 5.61 2.35 -23.69
C THR A 41 6.78 3.32 -23.84
N ALA A 42 7.44 3.69 -22.74
CA ALA A 42 8.59 4.59 -22.78
C ALA A 42 9.77 4.01 -23.58
N LEU A 43 9.96 2.69 -23.56
CA LEU A 43 11.07 2.05 -24.26
C LEU A 43 10.77 1.80 -25.74
N PHE A 44 9.66 1.14 -26.08
CA PHE A 44 9.59 0.42 -27.36
C PHE A 44 8.72 1.05 -28.44
N ILE A 45 7.90 2.07 -28.13
CA ILE A 45 7.14 2.78 -29.17
C ILE A 45 8.07 3.43 -30.21
N PRO A 46 7.59 3.82 -31.40
CA PRO A 46 8.44 4.46 -32.42
C PRO A 46 9.25 5.66 -31.90
N ASP A 47 8.64 6.44 -31.01
CA ASP A 47 9.24 7.62 -30.36
C ASP A 47 9.92 7.29 -29.00
N GLY A 48 10.05 6.01 -28.65
CA GLY A 48 10.60 5.53 -27.38
C GLY A 48 12.13 5.51 -27.36
N TYR A 49 12.72 5.18 -26.21
CA TYR A 49 14.18 5.16 -26.04
C TYR A 49 14.88 4.03 -26.80
N LEU A 50 14.19 2.91 -27.02
CA LEU A 50 14.67 1.71 -27.69
C LEU A 50 13.58 1.17 -28.63
N PRO A 51 13.25 1.88 -29.73
CA PRO A 51 12.10 1.54 -30.57
C PRO A 51 12.15 0.10 -31.09
N ASN A 52 11.03 -0.62 -30.96
CA ASN A 52 10.87 -1.97 -31.47
C ASN A 52 9.39 -2.25 -31.77
N GLU A 53 9.04 -2.36 -33.05
CA GLU A 53 7.65 -2.53 -33.49
C GLU A 53 6.98 -3.77 -32.88
N SER A 54 7.72 -4.88 -32.78
CA SER A 54 7.19 -6.14 -32.23
C SER A 54 6.83 -5.99 -30.75
N PHE A 55 7.68 -5.34 -29.95
CA PHE A 55 7.39 -5.10 -28.53
C PHE A 55 6.37 -3.97 -28.32
N ALA A 56 6.40 -2.92 -29.15
CA ALA A 56 5.43 -1.84 -29.11
C ALA A 56 3.99 -2.34 -29.34
N SER A 57 3.81 -3.41 -30.11
CA SER A 57 2.49 -4.00 -30.36
C SER A 57 1.74 -4.43 -29.07
N MET A 58 2.44 -4.63 -27.96
CA MET A 58 1.83 -4.95 -26.65
C MET A 58 1.26 -3.73 -25.92
N VAL A 59 1.71 -2.51 -26.25
CA VAL A 59 1.33 -1.27 -25.54
C VAL A 59 -0.18 -1.04 -25.61
N GLY A 60 -0.76 -1.09 -26.82
CA GLY A 60 -2.18 -0.88 -27.04
C GLY A 60 -3.07 -1.89 -26.31
N PRO A 61 -2.84 -3.22 -26.48
CA PRO A 61 -3.60 -4.25 -25.78
C PRO A 61 -3.48 -4.18 -24.25
N MET A 62 -2.31 -3.83 -23.70
CA MET A 62 -2.15 -3.68 -22.25
C MET A 62 -2.97 -2.50 -21.70
N LEU A 63 -2.98 -1.37 -22.41
CA LEU A 63 -3.78 -0.20 -22.02
C LEU A 63 -5.29 -0.45 -22.15
N THR A 64 -5.71 -1.05 -23.26
CA THR A 64 -7.12 -1.17 -23.64
C THR A 64 -7.81 -2.36 -22.99
N TYR A 65 -7.09 -3.46 -22.76
CA TYR A 65 -7.67 -4.69 -22.21
C TYR A 65 -7.13 -5.01 -20.82
N LEU A 66 -5.81 -5.20 -20.69
CA LEU A 66 -5.23 -5.75 -19.46
C LEU A 66 -5.54 -4.88 -18.24
N ILE A 67 -5.24 -3.56 -18.31
CA ILE A 67 -5.38 -2.67 -17.16
C ILE A 67 -6.85 -2.51 -16.73
N PRO A 68 -7.82 -2.19 -17.63
CA PRO A 68 -9.21 -2.09 -17.21
C PRO A 68 -9.76 -3.43 -16.70
N ILE A 69 -9.44 -4.57 -17.34
CA ILE A 69 -9.90 -5.89 -16.87
C ILE A 69 -9.39 -6.18 -15.46
N LEU A 70 -8.11 -5.89 -15.17
CA LEU A 70 -7.56 -6.06 -13.82
C LEU A 70 -8.28 -5.19 -12.78
N ILE A 71 -8.62 -3.95 -13.12
CA ILE A 71 -9.39 -3.06 -12.25
C ILE A 71 -10.81 -3.60 -12.03
N GLY A 72 -11.49 -4.05 -13.09
CA GLY A 72 -12.82 -4.66 -13.01
C GLY A 72 -12.83 -5.93 -12.18
N TYR A 73 -11.85 -6.80 -12.41
CA TYR A 73 -11.60 -8.00 -11.62
C TYR A 73 -11.42 -7.67 -10.14
N THR A 74 -10.57 -6.68 -9.83
CA THR A 74 -10.31 -6.28 -8.45
C THR A 74 -11.55 -5.66 -7.80
N GLY A 75 -12.28 -4.81 -8.53
CA GLY A 75 -13.52 -4.19 -8.06
C GLY A 75 -14.62 -5.20 -7.75
N GLY A 76 -14.78 -6.22 -8.61
CA GLY A 76 -15.69 -7.32 -8.35
C GLY A 76 -15.23 -8.18 -7.16
N LYS A 77 -13.91 -8.42 -7.05
CA LYS A 77 -13.32 -9.19 -5.96
C LYS A 77 -13.55 -8.58 -4.58
N VAL A 78 -13.45 -7.25 -4.48
CA VAL A 78 -13.68 -6.51 -3.24
C VAL A 78 -15.12 -6.70 -2.73
N ILE A 79 -16.09 -7.00 -3.60
CA ILE A 79 -17.49 -7.17 -3.21
C ILE A 79 -17.88 -8.63 -2.95
N ALA A 80 -17.45 -9.56 -3.81
CA ALA A 80 -17.92 -10.95 -3.77
C ALA A 80 -16.81 -12.00 -3.98
N GLY A 81 -15.57 -11.68 -3.57
CA GLY A 81 -14.45 -12.61 -3.66
C GLY A 81 -14.17 -13.06 -5.10
N ASP A 82 -13.66 -14.28 -5.28
CA ASP A 82 -13.21 -14.74 -6.60
C ASP A 82 -14.35 -14.82 -7.64
N ARG A 83 -15.58 -15.11 -7.21
CA ARG A 83 -16.74 -15.10 -8.12
C ARG A 83 -17.07 -13.70 -8.60
N GLY A 84 -17.07 -12.73 -7.68
CA GLY A 84 -17.20 -11.32 -8.03
C GLY A 84 -16.10 -10.87 -9.00
N ALA A 85 -14.88 -11.37 -8.82
CA ALA A 85 -13.75 -11.04 -9.66
C ALA A 85 -13.96 -11.47 -11.12
N VAL A 86 -14.41 -12.71 -11.33
CA VAL A 86 -14.71 -13.23 -12.67
C VAL A 86 -15.86 -12.48 -13.32
N VAL A 87 -16.97 -12.26 -12.61
CA VAL A 87 -18.14 -11.54 -13.14
C VAL A 87 -17.78 -10.09 -13.47
N GLY A 88 -17.03 -9.43 -12.60
CA GLY A 88 -16.53 -8.08 -12.82
C GLY A 88 -15.63 -7.98 -14.06
N ALA A 89 -14.73 -8.94 -14.26
CA ALA A 89 -13.89 -9.00 -15.46
C ALA A 89 -14.70 -9.17 -16.76
N ILE A 90 -15.69 -10.07 -16.76
CA ILE A 90 -16.58 -10.28 -17.92
C ILE A 90 -17.37 -9.01 -18.21
N ALA A 91 -17.99 -8.40 -17.19
CA ALA A 91 -18.75 -7.16 -17.34
C ALA A 91 -17.88 -6.01 -17.88
N THR A 92 -16.63 -5.93 -17.44
CA THR A 92 -15.66 -4.94 -17.93
C THR A 92 -15.32 -5.14 -19.41
N MET A 93 -15.28 -6.37 -19.91
CA MET A 93 -15.05 -6.61 -21.35
C MET A 93 -16.15 -5.97 -22.21
N GLY A 94 -17.41 -6.03 -21.75
CA GLY A 94 -18.53 -5.41 -22.45
C GLY A 94 -18.36 -3.90 -22.66
N VAL A 95 -17.84 -3.19 -21.66
CA VAL A 95 -17.63 -1.74 -21.77
C VAL A 95 -16.40 -1.40 -22.60
N ILE A 96 -15.33 -2.20 -22.51
CA ILE A 96 -14.13 -2.00 -23.34
C ILE A 96 -14.49 -2.07 -24.83
N VAL A 97 -15.21 -3.11 -25.25
CA VAL A 97 -15.56 -3.32 -26.67
C VAL A 97 -16.59 -2.29 -27.15
N GLY A 98 -17.32 -1.64 -26.24
CA GLY A 98 -18.31 -0.62 -26.57
C GLY A 98 -17.73 0.71 -27.03
N THR A 99 -16.42 0.96 -26.87
CA THR A 99 -15.79 2.25 -27.17
C THR A 99 -14.34 2.10 -27.63
N ASP A 100 -13.82 3.05 -28.41
CA ASP A 100 -12.40 3.09 -28.80
C ASP A 100 -11.49 3.75 -27.73
N ILE A 101 -12.05 4.11 -26.57
CA ILE A 101 -11.34 4.78 -25.48
C ILE A 101 -11.02 3.77 -24.37
N PRO A 102 -9.82 3.80 -23.74
CA PRO A 102 -9.51 2.95 -22.59
C PRO A 102 -10.52 3.11 -21.43
N MET A 103 -11.26 2.05 -21.12
CA MET A 103 -12.40 2.09 -20.19
C MET A 103 -12.03 1.88 -18.71
N LEU A 104 -11.07 2.65 -18.16
CA LEU A 104 -10.73 2.54 -16.74
C LEU A 104 -11.91 2.92 -15.83
N LEU A 105 -12.60 4.02 -16.13
CA LEU A 105 -13.79 4.43 -15.37
C LEU A 105 -14.93 3.42 -15.51
N GLY A 106 -15.16 2.93 -16.74
CA GLY A 106 -16.14 1.88 -17.01
C GLY A 106 -15.86 0.63 -16.18
N ALA A 107 -14.60 0.21 -16.09
CA ALA A 107 -14.18 -0.92 -15.27
C ALA A 107 -14.41 -0.69 -13.76
N MET A 108 -14.15 0.52 -13.26
CA MET A 108 -14.40 0.88 -11.85
C MET A 108 -15.88 0.88 -11.49
N ILE A 109 -16.78 1.02 -12.46
CA ILE A 109 -18.23 0.94 -12.27
C ILE A 109 -18.70 -0.52 -12.42
N MET A 110 -18.34 -1.15 -13.54
CA MET A 110 -18.83 -2.48 -13.90
C MET A 110 -18.25 -3.59 -13.03
N GLY A 111 -16.99 -3.47 -12.57
CA GLY A 111 -16.38 -4.45 -11.67
C GLY A 111 -17.19 -4.64 -10.40
N PRO A 112 -17.40 -3.58 -9.60
CA PRO A 112 -18.27 -3.59 -8.43
C PRO A 112 -19.70 -4.00 -8.74
N LEU A 113 -20.28 -3.51 -9.85
CA LEU A 113 -21.64 -3.90 -10.24
C LEU A 113 -21.74 -5.42 -10.49
N GLY A 114 -20.74 -6.01 -11.13
CA GLY A 114 -20.62 -7.46 -11.33
C GLY A 114 -20.53 -8.21 -10.00
N GLY A 115 -19.64 -7.75 -9.11
CA GLY A 115 -19.51 -8.30 -7.76
C GLY A 115 -20.82 -8.20 -6.95
N TYR A 116 -21.52 -7.07 -7.03
CA TYR A 116 -22.80 -6.88 -6.35
C TYR A 116 -23.89 -7.79 -6.89
N THR A 117 -23.97 -7.92 -8.22
CA THR A 117 -24.98 -8.74 -8.90
C THR A 117 -24.82 -10.21 -8.53
N ILE A 118 -23.60 -10.74 -8.57
CA ILE A 118 -23.36 -12.14 -8.18
C ILE A 118 -23.54 -12.36 -6.69
N LYS A 119 -23.13 -11.41 -5.84
CA LYS A 119 -23.39 -11.48 -4.39
C LYS A 119 -24.88 -11.61 -4.08
N LYS A 120 -25.70 -10.79 -4.74
CA LYS A 120 -27.15 -10.83 -4.56
C LYS A 120 -27.79 -12.11 -5.07
N PHE A 121 -27.28 -12.64 -6.18
CA PHE A 121 -27.69 -13.95 -6.66
C PHE A 121 -27.36 -15.06 -5.64
N ASP A 122 -26.14 -15.06 -5.11
CA ASP A 122 -25.69 -16.05 -4.14
C ASP A 122 -26.52 -16.01 -2.85
N GLU A 123 -26.73 -14.82 -2.28
CA GLU A 123 -27.59 -14.61 -1.10
C GLU A 123 -29.03 -15.15 -1.30
N PHE A 124 -29.54 -15.19 -2.54
CA PHE A 124 -30.92 -15.60 -2.80
C PHE A 124 -31.09 -17.07 -3.21
N PHE A 125 -30.07 -17.65 -3.84
CA PHE A 125 -30.14 -18.97 -4.46
C PHE A 125 -29.29 -20.02 -3.79
N GLN A 126 -28.22 -19.66 -3.05
CA GLN A 126 -27.26 -20.62 -2.53
C GLN A 126 -27.90 -21.66 -1.60
N ASP A 127 -28.83 -21.24 -0.73
CA ASP A 127 -29.55 -22.15 0.19
C ASP A 127 -30.55 -23.08 -0.53
N LYS A 128 -30.84 -22.82 -1.81
CA LYS A 128 -31.78 -23.60 -2.64
C LYS A 128 -31.06 -24.62 -3.53
N VAL A 129 -29.72 -24.58 -3.58
CA VAL A 129 -28.94 -25.49 -4.42
C VAL A 129 -28.76 -26.81 -3.69
N ARG A 130 -29.07 -27.91 -4.38
CA ARG A 130 -28.83 -29.26 -3.86
C ARG A 130 -27.33 -29.54 -3.82
N ALA A 131 -26.89 -30.24 -2.77
CA ALA A 131 -25.51 -30.72 -2.65
C ALA A 131 -25.08 -31.47 -3.93
N GLY A 132 -23.87 -31.17 -4.42
CA GLY A 132 -23.32 -31.71 -5.68
C GLY A 132 -23.62 -30.88 -6.93
N PHE A 133 -24.60 -29.97 -6.91
CA PHE A 133 -24.87 -29.03 -8.01
C PHE A 133 -24.24 -27.64 -7.81
N GLU A 134 -23.64 -27.39 -6.64
CA GLU A 134 -23.08 -26.09 -6.26
C GLU A 134 -22.08 -25.56 -7.27
N MET A 135 -21.12 -26.37 -7.72
CA MET A 135 -20.12 -25.93 -8.70
C MET A 135 -20.76 -25.56 -10.04
N LEU A 136 -21.78 -26.32 -10.46
CA LEU A 136 -22.51 -26.06 -11.70
C LEU A 136 -23.27 -24.75 -11.61
N VAL A 137 -24.07 -24.54 -10.55
CA VAL A 137 -24.81 -23.30 -10.35
C VAL A 137 -23.87 -22.12 -10.18
N ASN A 138 -22.77 -22.27 -9.43
CA ASN A 138 -21.83 -21.19 -9.16
C ASN A 138 -21.14 -20.69 -10.43
N ASN A 139 -20.74 -21.61 -11.32
CA ASN A 139 -20.09 -21.26 -12.58
C ASN A 139 -21.07 -20.74 -13.63
N PHE A 140 -22.24 -21.39 -13.80
CA PHE A 140 -23.24 -20.96 -14.78
C PHE A 140 -23.86 -19.60 -14.41
N SER A 141 -24.17 -19.36 -13.14
CA SER A 141 -24.68 -18.06 -12.70
C SER A 141 -23.68 -16.94 -12.92
N ALA A 142 -22.40 -17.15 -12.58
CA ALA A 142 -21.34 -16.19 -12.84
C ALA A 142 -21.20 -15.90 -14.34
N GLY A 143 -21.22 -16.95 -15.18
CA GLY A 143 -21.14 -16.82 -16.62
C GLY A 143 -22.33 -16.05 -17.22
N LEU A 144 -23.56 -16.43 -16.88
CA LEU A 144 -24.78 -15.81 -17.44
C LEU A 144 -25.00 -14.38 -16.95
N LEU A 145 -24.78 -14.12 -15.66
CA LEU A 145 -24.89 -12.75 -15.11
C LEU A 145 -23.77 -11.86 -15.65
N GLY A 146 -22.54 -12.38 -15.74
CA GLY A 146 -21.43 -11.68 -16.37
C GLY A 146 -21.73 -11.33 -17.83
N PHE A 147 -22.25 -12.30 -18.60
CA PHE A 147 -22.67 -12.10 -19.98
C PHE A 147 -23.74 -11.01 -20.12
N ALA A 148 -24.79 -11.06 -19.30
CA ALA A 148 -25.85 -10.06 -19.32
C ALA A 148 -25.32 -8.66 -19.01
N LEU A 149 -24.45 -8.54 -18.00
CA LEU A 149 -23.80 -7.27 -17.66
C LEU A 149 -22.85 -6.78 -18.74
N ALA A 150 -22.15 -7.68 -19.44
CA ALA A 150 -21.29 -7.31 -20.56
C ALA A 150 -22.11 -6.72 -21.71
N LEU A 151 -23.23 -7.35 -22.09
CA LEU A 151 -24.13 -6.80 -23.10
C LEU A 151 -24.71 -5.44 -22.70
N LEU A 152 -25.10 -5.30 -21.42
CA LEU A 152 -25.59 -4.02 -20.89
C LEU A 152 -24.49 -2.95 -20.94
N GLY A 153 -23.27 -3.29 -20.53
CA GLY A 153 -22.12 -2.39 -20.58
C GLY A 153 -21.84 -1.91 -22.00
N PHE A 154 -21.84 -2.82 -22.97
CA PHE A 154 -21.62 -2.53 -24.39
C PHE A 154 -22.63 -1.52 -24.93
N VAL A 155 -23.93 -1.74 -24.67
CA VAL A 155 -25.00 -0.88 -25.21
C VAL A 155 -25.08 0.47 -24.52
N VAL A 156 -24.85 0.53 -23.21
CA VAL A 156 -25.08 1.74 -22.40
C VAL A 156 -23.87 2.67 -22.36
N ILE A 157 -22.65 2.14 -22.23
CA ILE A 157 -21.48 2.99 -21.96
C ILE A 157 -21.03 3.77 -23.18
N GLY A 158 -21.03 3.18 -24.38
CA GLY A 158 -20.59 3.87 -25.61
C GLY A 158 -21.29 5.21 -25.85
N PRO A 159 -22.64 5.25 -25.90
CA PRO A 159 -23.38 6.51 -26.08
C PRO A 159 -23.11 7.53 -24.98
N VAL A 160 -22.99 7.08 -23.72
CA VAL A 160 -22.74 7.97 -22.57
C VAL A 160 -21.36 8.61 -22.67
N VAL A 161 -20.33 7.82 -23.00
CA VAL A 161 -18.96 8.32 -23.15
C VAL A 161 -18.87 9.29 -24.32
N ASN A 162 -19.47 8.96 -25.47
CA ASN A 162 -19.48 9.85 -26.63
C ASN A 162 -20.16 11.19 -26.33
N THR A 163 -21.34 11.15 -25.69
CA THR A 163 -22.05 12.38 -25.30
C THR A 163 -21.23 13.23 -24.34
N LEU A 164 -20.61 12.60 -23.32
CA LEU A 164 -19.76 13.31 -22.35
C LEU A 164 -18.55 13.97 -23.05
N THR A 165 -17.99 13.25 -24.01
CA THR A 165 -16.83 13.67 -24.80
C THR A 165 -17.16 14.88 -25.67
N GLU A 166 -18.30 14.87 -26.35
CA GLU A 166 -18.79 16.01 -27.15
C GLU A 166 -19.08 17.23 -26.29
N VAL A 167 -19.71 17.06 -25.12
CA VAL A 167 -19.99 18.17 -24.19
C VAL A 167 -18.68 18.79 -23.68
N MET A 168 -17.69 17.97 -23.33
CA MET A 168 -16.38 18.45 -22.91
C MET A 168 -15.66 19.20 -24.03
N ALA A 169 -15.70 18.67 -25.26
CA ALA A 169 -15.14 19.31 -26.43
C ALA A 169 -15.80 20.69 -26.65
N ALA A 170 -17.13 20.77 -26.67
CA ALA A 170 -17.85 22.04 -26.79
C ALA A 170 -17.47 23.04 -25.69
N GLY A 171 -17.33 22.59 -24.43
CA GLY A 171 -16.89 23.42 -23.32
C GLY A 171 -15.49 24.00 -23.52
N VAL A 172 -14.53 23.19 -23.98
CA VAL A 172 -13.17 23.65 -24.29
C VAL A 172 -13.18 24.65 -25.45
N ALA A 173 -13.96 24.39 -26.51
CA ALA A 173 -14.06 25.29 -27.66
C ALA A 173 -14.55 26.69 -27.27
N VAL A 174 -15.57 26.79 -26.42
CA VAL A 174 -16.09 28.09 -25.93
C VAL A 174 -15.00 28.88 -25.19
N ILE A 175 -14.21 28.21 -24.34
CA ILE A 175 -13.16 28.86 -23.54
C ILE A 175 -12.00 29.33 -24.42
N VAL A 176 -11.59 28.51 -25.40
CA VAL A 176 -10.53 28.85 -26.35
C VAL A 176 -10.97 30.05 -27.21
N ASN A 177 -12.20 30.04 -27.73
CA ASN A 177 -12.76 31.15 -28.50
C ASN A 177 -12.91 32.43 -27.66
N ALA A 178 -13.19 32.31 -26.36
CA ALA A 178 -13.23 33.43 -25.42
C ALA A 178 -11.84 33.92 -24.97
N HIS A 179 -10.74 33.35 -25.48
CA HIS A 179 -9.35 33.68 -25.10
C HIS A 179 -9.03 33.45 -23.61
N LEU A 180 -9.80 32.61 -22.93
CA LEU A 180 -9.66 32.28 -21.51
C LEU A 180 -8.88 30.97 -21.32
N ILE A 181 -7.81 30.79 -22.10
CA ILE A 181 -7.01 29.56 -22.22
C ILE A 181 -6.67 28.89 -20.87
N PRO A 182 -6.27 29.61 -19.80
CA PRO A 182 -5.92 28.98 -18.54
C PRO A 182 -7.10 28.22 -17.92
N LEU A 183 -8.33 28.75 -18.07
CA LEU A 183 -9.55 28.13 -17.54
C LEU A 183 -9.95 26.86 -18.30
N ALA A 184 -9.40 26.61 -19.48
CA ALA A 184 -9.67 25.36 -20.22
C ALA A 184 -9.22 24.14 -19.41
N ASN A 185 -8.21 24.30 -18.55
CA ASN A 185 -7.70 23.24 -17.66
C ASN A 185 -8.71 22.78 -16.60
N ILE A 186 -9.78 23.54 -16.34
CA ILE A 186 -10.90 23.07 -15.51
C ILE A 186 -11.56 21.84 -16.15
N PHE A 187 -11.56 21.75 -17.48
CA PHE A 187 -12.10 20.63 -18.24
C PHE A 187 -11.00 19.66 -18.71
N ILE A 188 -9.87 20.18 -19.21
CA ILE A 188 -8.79 19.37 -19.78
C ILE A 188 -8.19 18.41 -18.74
N GLU A 189 -7.88 18.88 -17.53
CA GLU A 189 -7.23 18.03 -16.52
C GLU A 189 -8.13 16.88 -16.06
N PRO A 190 -9.42 17.09 -15.71
CA PRO A 190 -10.32 16.00 -15.43
C PRO A 190 -10.56 15.08 -16.63
N ALA A 191 -10.76 15.63 -17.83
CA ALA A 191 -10.99 14.85 -19.04
C ALA A 191 -9.81 13.92 -19.33
N LYS A 192 -8.58 14.42 -19.24
CA LYS A 192 -7.36 13.64 -19.43
C LYS A 192 -7.27 12.46 -18.47
N ILE A 193 -7.52 12.68 -17.18
CA ILE A 193 -7.48 11.63 -16.15
C ILE A 193 -8.61 10.60 -16.35
N LEU A 194 -9.73 11.03 -16.93
CA LEU A 194 -10.85 10.16 -17.30
C LEU A 194 -10.69 9.55 -18.69
N PHE A 195 -9.52 9.68 -19.34
CA PHE A 195 -9.20 9.17 -20.67
C PHE A 195 -10.04 9.76 -21.81
N LEU A 196 -10.62 10.95 -21.60
CA LEU A 196 -11.40 11.70 -22.59
C LEU A 196 -10.53 12.71 -23.34
N ASN A 197 -9.19 12.60 -23.25
CA ASN A 197 -8.25 13.52 -23.88
C ASN A 197 -8.23 13.40 -25.42
N ASN A 198 -8.49 12.23 -25.99
CA ASN A 198 -8.43 12.03 -27.44
C ASN A 198 -9.34 13.01 -28.21
N ALA A 199 -10.55 13.25 -27.74
CA ALA A 199 -11.46 14.17 -28.42
C ALA A 199 -11.10 15.64 -28.22
N ILE A 200 -10.56 16.00 -27.06
CA ILE A 200 -10.07 17.36 -26.82
C ILE A 200 -8.85 17.62 -27.72
N ASN A 201 -7.92 16.68 -27.76
CA ASN A 201 -6.65 16.84 -28.46
C ASN A 201 -6.81 16.77 -29.98
N HIS A 202 -7.41 15.71 -30.51
CA HIS A 202 -7.60 15.56 -31.96
C HIS A 202 -8.79 16.35 -32.51
N GLY A 203 -9.83 16.56 -31.70
CA GLY A 203 -11.04 17.27 -32.14
C GLY A 203 -10.92 18.79 -32.10
N ILE A 204 -10.09 19.36 -31.22
CA ILE A 204 -10.03 20.83 -31.01
C ILE A 204 -8.60 21.36 -30.98
N LEU A 205 -7.77 20.89 -30.04
CA LEU A 205 -6.48 21.54 -29.76
C LEU A 205 -5.50 21.39 -30.92
N THR A 206 -5.44 20.21 -31.55
CA THR A 206 -4.49 19.94 -32.63
C THR A 206 -4.83 20.69 -33.93
N PRO A 207 -6.08 20.69 -34.42
CA PRO A 207 -6.45 21.49 -35.59
C PRO A 207 -6.19 23.00 -35.40
N LEU A 208 -6.66 23.58 -34.29
CA LEU A 208 -6.45 25.00 -33.97
C LEU A 208 -4.96 25.32 -33.77
N GLY A 209 -4.21 24.40 -33.14
CA GLY A 209 -2.77 24.55 -32.95
C GLY A 209 -2.01 24.53 -34.27
N THR A 210 -2.45 23.72 -35.24
CA THR A 210 -1.84 23.62 -36.57
C THR A 210 -2.03 24.92 -37.35
N GLU A 211 -3.24 25.48 -37.30
CA GLU A 211 -3.54 26.79 -37.88
C GLU A 211 -2.67 27.89 -37.26
N GLN A 212 -2.59 27.95 -35.92
CA GLN A 212 -1.74 28.91 -35.21
C GLN A 212 -0.24 28.74 -35.52
N VAL A 213 0.27 27.52 -35.67
CA VAL A 213 1.66 27.30 -36.04
C VAL A 213 1.93 27.78 -37.46
N SER A 214 0.98 27.57 -38.39
CA SER A 214 1.14 28.04 -39.77
C SER A 214 1.27 29.56 -39.84
N GLU A 215 0.60 30.30 -38.95
CA GLU A 215 0.62 31.77 -38.92
C GLU A 215 1.72 32.35 -38.02
N PHE A 216 1.89 31.81 -36.82
CA PHE A 216 2.75 32.37 -35.75
C PHE A 216 3.99 31.53 -35.44
N GLY A 217 4.16 30.36 -36.06
CA GLY A 217 5.31 29.46 -35.88
C GLY A 217 5.33 28.67 -34.57
N LYS A 218 4.34 28.86 -33.70
CA LYS A 218 4.15 28.12 -32.44
C LYS A 218 2.69 28.20 -31.97
N SER A 219 2.24 27.24 -31.17
CA SER A 219 0.95 27.28 -30.49
C SER A 219 1.06 26.88 -29.02
N ILE A 220 0.37 27.63 -28.16
CA ILE A 220 0.17 27.30 -26.74
C ILE A 220 -0.76 26.09 -26.57
N LEU A 221 -1.63 25.80 -27.54
CA LEU A 221 -2.64 24.75 -27.44
C LEU A 221 -2.01 23.35 -27.30
N TYR A 222 -0.84 23.14 -27.90
CA TYR A 222 -0.06 21.91 -27.74
C TYR A 222 0.52 21.69 -26.34
N LEU A 223 0.56 22.72 -25.50
CA LEU A 223 1.01 22.59 -24.11
C LEU A 223 -0.12 22.28 -23.14
N LEU A 224 -1.39 22.54 -23.50
CA LEU A 224 -2.49 22.45 -22.52
C LEU A 224 -2.73 21.03 -22.04
N GLU A 225 -2.66 20.04 -22.93
CA GLU A 225 -2.84 18.63 -22.59
C GLU A 225 -1.50 17.99 -22.19
N ALA A 226 -0.45 18.27 -22.96
CA ALA A 226 0.87 17.66 -22.81
C ALA A 226 1.66 18.14 -21.58
N ASN A 227 1.25 19.23 -20.91
CA ASN A 227 1.96 19.77 -19.75
C ASN A 227 2.12 18.70 -18.63
N PRO A 228 3.35 18.25 -18.32
CA PRO A 228 3.56 17.22 -17.31
C PRO A 228 3.61 17.80 -15.89
N GLY A 229 3.60 19.13 -15.74
CA GLY A 229 3.70 19.84 -14.47
C GLY A 229 2.66 19.41 -13.44
N PRO A 230 1.35 19.46 -13.75
CA PRO A 230 0.29 19.07 -12.82
C PRO A 230 0.46 17.65 -12.27
N GLY A 231 0.75 16.68 -13.13
CA GLY A 231 1.02 15.29 -12.73
C GLY A 231 2.29 15.14 -11.91
N LEU A 232 3.37 15.83 -12.28
CA LEU A 232 4.63 15.84 -11.52
C LEU A 232 4.41 16.35 -10.09
N GLY A 233 3.65 17.44 -9.93
CA GLY A 233 3.33 18.01 -8.63
C GLY A 233 2.60 17.02 -7.72
N VAL A 234 1.60 16.31 -8.25
CA VAL A 234 0.87 15.25 -7.52
C VAL A 234 1.82 14.14 -7.10
N LEU A 235 2.64 13.61 -8.01
CA LEU A 235 3.54 12.50 -7.71
C LEU A 235 4.63 12.88 -6.70
N LEU A 236 5.15 14.11 -6.74
CA LEU A 236 6.06 14.64 -5.72
C LEU A 236 5.36 14.71 -4.36
N ALA A 237 4.10 15.16 -4.32
CA ALA A 237 3.35 15.20 -3.07
C ALA A 237 3.14 13.80 -2.47
N PHE A 238 2.86 12.78 -3.29
CA PHE A 238 2.80 11.39 -2.85
C PHE A 238 4.16 10.84 -2.41
N THR A 239 5.26 11.23 -3.07
CA THR A 239 6.61 10.84 -2.70
C THR A 239 6.96 11.31 -1.28
N PHE A 240 6.64 12.57 -0.94
CA PHE A 240 6.99 13.12 0.37
C PHE A 240 5.92 12.84 1.44
N PHE A 241 4.64 13.04 1.12
CA PHE A 241 3.53 13.04 2.08
C PHE A 241 2.53 11.89 1.89
N GLY A 242 2.71 11.04 0.88
CA GLY A 242 1.89 9.84 0.70
C GLY A 242 2.11 8.80 1.81
N LYS A 243 1.33 7.72 1.77
CA LYS A 243 1.43 6.59 2.71
C LYS A 243 1.42 5.26 1.95
N GLY A 244 2.04 4.24 2.54
CA GLY A 244 2.01 2.87 2.03
C GLY A 244 2.54 2.70 0.60
N ALA A 245 1.87 1.86 -0.19
CA ALA A 245 2.27 1.51 -1.55
C ALA A 245 2.38 2.73 -2.48
N ALA A 246 1.43 3.68 -2.38
CA ALA A 246 1.43 4.89 -3.20
C ALA A 246 2.67 5.76 -2.96
N LYS A 247 3.19 5.83 -1.73
CA LYS A 247 4.45 6.54 -1.44
C LYS A 247 5.66 5.85 -2.07
N SER A 248 5.73 4.52 -1.94
CA SER A 248 6.87 3.75 -2.48
C SER A 248 6.91 3.70 -4.00
N SER A 249 5.76 3.75 -4.68
CA SER A 249 5.70 3.67 -6.15
C SER A 249 5.81 5.03 -6.84
N ALA A 250 5.51 6.13 -6.16
CA ALA A 250 5.49 7.47 -6.75
C ALA A 250 6.82 7.90 -7.42
N PRO A 251 8.02 7.64 -6.86
CA PRO A 251 9.28 8.00 -7.52
C PRO A 251 9.50 7.29 -8.86
N GLY A 252 9.14 6.01 -8.96
CA GLY A 252 9.20 5.27 -10.23
C GLY A 252 8.19 5.80 -11.24
N ALA A 253 6.99 6.16 -10.77
CA ALA A 253 5.97 6.80 -11.58
C ALA A 253 6.42 8.17 -12.14
N ILE A 254 7.19 8.96 -11.38
CA ILE A 254 7.74 10.25 -11.86
C ILE A 254 8.61 10.06 -13.10
N ILE A 255 9.46 9.04 -13.11
CA ILE A 255 10.36 8.78 -14.24
C ILE A 255 9.54 8.47 -15.49
N ILE A 256 8.58 7.56 -15.38
CA ILE A 256 7.76 7.13 -16.53
C ILE A 256 6.86 8.28 -17.02
N HIS A 257 6.28 9.05 -16.10
CA HIS A 257 5.43 10.21 -16.41
C HIS A 257 6.22 11.36 -17.02
N PHE A 258 7.20 11.90 -16.28
CA PHE A 258 7.85 13.16 -16.61
C PHE A 258 8.88 12.99 -17.74
N ILE A 259 9.68 11.92 -17.67
CA ILE A 259 10.74 11.63 -18.63
C ILE A 259 10.18 10.78 -19.77
N GLY A 260 9.39 9.74 -19.47
CA GLY A 260 8.76 8.89 -20.50
C GLY A 260 7.56 9.53 -21.20
N GLY A 261 6.92 10.55 -20.62
CA GLY A 261 5.78 11.24 -21.22
C GLY A 261 4.47 10.47 -21.17
N ILE A 262 4.37 9.50 -20.26
CA ILE A 262 3.19 8.64 -20.11
C ILE A 262 2.34 9.14 -18.94
N HIS A 263 1.37 9.99 -19.26
CA HIS A 263 0.56 10.73 -18.26
C HIS A 263 -0.38 9.79 -17.49
N GLU A 264 -0.79 8.69 -18.10
CA GLU A 264 -1.72 7.71 -17.54
C GLU A 264 -1.19 7.08 -16.24
N ILE A 265 0.12 7.09 -16.03
CA ILE A 265 0.78 6.57 -14.83
C ILE A 265 0.39 7.34 -13.56
N TYR A 266 0.12 8.65 -13.64
CA TYR A 266 -0.24 9.44 -12.47
C TYR A 266 -1.76 9.46 -12.21
N PHE A 267 -2.60 9.11 -13.20
CA PHE A 267 -4.06 9.16 -13.07
C PHE A 267 -4.60 8.35 -11.88
N PRO A 268 -4.12 7.10 -11.62
CA PRO A 268 -4.42 6.35 -10.41
C PRO A 268 -4.31 7.17 -9.13
N TYR A 269 -3.24 7.94 -8.98
CA TYR A 269 -2.95 8.71 -7.76
C TYR A 269 -3.98 9.81 -7.53
N VAL A 270 -4.49 10.39 -8.61
CA VAL A 270 -5.58 11.39 -8.55
C VAL A 270 -6.91 10.70 -8.23
N MET A 271 -7.23 9.60 -8.91
CA MET A 271 -8.50 8.89 -8.73
C MET A 271 -8.66 8.26 -7.33
N MET A 272 -7.56 7.92 -6.65
CA MET A 272 -7.57 7.43 -5.28
C MET A 272 -8.21 8.41 -4.29
N LYS A 273 -8.13 9.72 -4.57
CA LYS A 273 -8.65 10.78 -3.70
C LYS A 273 -9.31 11.85 -4.56
N PRO A 274 -10.65 11.90 -4.66
CA PRO A 274 -11.33 12.87 -5.52
C PRO A 274 -10.92 14.34 -5.34
N LEU A 275 -10.49 14.73 -4.14
CA LEU A 275 -9.95 16.07 -3.87
C LEU A 275 -8.69 16.39 -4.68
N MET A 276 -7.91 15.39 -5.11
CA MET A 276 -6.70 15.57 -5.91
C MET A 276 -6.99 16.13 -7.31
N PHE A 277 -8.23 16.04 -7.81
CA PHE A 277 -8.63 16.75 -9.02
C PHE A 277 -8.43 18.26 -8.88
N LEU A 278 -8.62 18.82 -7.68
CA LEU A 278 -8.34 20.24 -7.43
C LEU A 278 -6.86 20.57 -7.58
N ALA A 279 -5.97 19.64 -7.25
CA ALA A 279 -4.52 19.85 -7.36
C ALA A 279 -4.08 19.94 -8.81
N VAL A 280 -4.54 19.00 -9.65
CA VAL A 280 -4.22 18.99 -11.08
C VAL A 280 -4.89 20.15 -11.82
N ILE A 281 -6.13 20.51 -11.49
CA ILE A 281 -6.80 21.68 -12.06
C ILE A 281 -6.03 22.95 -11.69
N ALA A 282 -5.70 23.15 -10.41
CA ALA A 282 -4.96 24.33 -9.97
C ALA A 282 -3.57 24.42 -10.64
N GLY A 283 -2.87 23.30 -10.77
CA GLY A 283 -1.60 23.23 -11.51
C GLY A 283 -1.75 23.49 -13.00
N GLY A 284 -2.78 22.95 -13.65
CA GLY A 284 -3.03 23.14 -15.08
C GLY A 284 -3.37 24.59 -15.40
N VAL A 285 -4.24 25.20 -14.59
CA VAL A 285 -4.61 26.62 -14.70
C VAL A 285 -3.38 27.52 -14.49
N SER A 286 -2.61 27.31 -13.42
CA SER A 286 -1.45 28.17 -13.12
C SER A 286 -0.31 28.01 -14.13
N GLY A 287 -0.06 26.78 -14.60
CA GLY A 287 0.93 26.51 -15.65
C GLY A 287 0.51 27.14 -16.98
N SER A 288 -0.76 26.99 -17.37
CA SER A 288 -1.28 27.56 -18.61
C SER A 288 -1.37 29.09 -18.60
N PHE A 289 -1.70 29.68 -17.44
CA PHE A 289 -1.59 31.12 -17.25
C PHE A 289 -0.16 31.60 -17.43
N THR A 290 0.83 30.86 -16.91
CA THR A 290 2.25 31.20 -17.06
C THR A 290 2.70 31.05 -18.52
N PHE A 291 2.25 30.01 -19.23
CA PHE A 291 2.48 29.87 -20.67
C PHE A 291 1.92 31.05 -21.46
N GLN A 292 0.69 31.45 -21.16
CA GLN A 292 0.05 32.58 -21.83
C GLN A 292 0.79 33.89 -21.54
N LEU A 293 1.15 34.15 -20.28
CA LEU A 293 1.86 35.36 -19.86
C LEU A 293 3.23 35.49 -20.52
N LEU A 294 3.97 34.39 -20.66
CA LEU A 294 5.32 34.37 -21.22
C LEU A 294 5.36 34.07 -22.72
N GLY A 295 4.19 33.88 -23.36
CA GLY A 295 4.09 33.53 -24.78
C GLY A 295 4.73 32.18 -25.13
N ALA A 296 4.63 31.18 -24.25
CA ALA A 296 5.14 29.83 -24.50
C ALA A 296 4.28 29.10 -25.54
N GLY A 297 4.90 28.20 -26.32
CA GLY A 297 4.21 27.37 -27.30
C GLY A 297 5.15 26.38 -27.99
N LEU A 298 4.57 25.38 -28.67
CA LEU A 298 5.29 24.35 -29.41
C LEU A 298 5.07 24.47 -30.91
N ARG A 299 6.00 23.94 -31.71
CA ARG A 299 5.92 23.89 -33.18
C ARG A 299 5.04 22.75 -33.70
N ALA A 300 4.83 21.73 -32.89
CA ALA A 300 4.01 20.56 -33.21
C ALA A 300 3.51 19.93 -31.89
N PRO A 301 2.52 19.02 -31.94
CA PRO A 301 2.14 18.21 -30.78
C PRO A 301 3.35 17.43 -30.25
N ALA A 302 3.51 17.38 -28.92
CA ALA A 302 4.52 16.53 -28.29
C ALA A 302 3.94 15.13 -28.05
N SER A 303 4.52 14.12 -28.69
CA SER A 303 4.16 12.71 -28.52
C SER A 303 5.41 11.85 -28.34
N PRO A 304 5.55 11.11 -27.22
CA PRO A 304 4.77 11.22 -25.97
C PRO A 304 4.88 12.63 -25.35
N GLY A 305 3.99 12.96 -24.40
CA GLY A 305 3.98 14.24 -23.68
C GLY A 305 5.13 14.39 -22.66
N SER A 306 6.34 13.95 -22.99
CA SER A 306 7.52 13.98 -22.12
C SER A 306 8.16 15.35 -22.09
N ILE A 307 8.91 15.64 -21.02
CA ILE A 307 9.72 16.87 -20.96
C ILE A 307 10.70 16.96 -22.13
N ILE A 308 11.23 15.82 -22.60
CA ILE A 308 12.19 15.76 -23.71
C ILE A 308 11.49 16.12 -25.02
N ALA A 309 10.34 15.51 -25.31
CA ALA A 309 9.57 15.79 -26.52
C ALA A 309 9.06 17.24 -26.54
N ILE A 310 8.60 17.75 -25.39
CA ILE A 310 8.18 19.15 -25.25
C ILE A 310 9.33 20.10 -25.54
N LEU A 311 10.53 19.85 -24.98
CA LEU A 311 11.71 20.67 -25.24
C LEU A 311 12.16 20.58 -26.71
N ALA A 312 12.07 19.39 -27.33
CA ALA A 312 12.38 19.20 -28.74
C ALA A 312 11.41 19.94 -29.67
N MET A 313 10.12 20.00 -29.32
CA MET A 313 9.09 20.72 -30.06
C MET A 313 9.05 22.22 -29.73
N THR A 314 9.80 22.68 -28.74
CA THR A 314 9.88 24.10 -28.38
C THR A 314 10.67 24.87 -29.44
N PRO A 315 10.20 26.04 -29.90
CA PRO A 315 10.96 26.86 -30.84
C PRO A 315 12.34 27.26 -30.31
N LEU A 316 13.41 26.77 -30.95
CA LEU A 316 14.81 27.07 -30.60
C LEU A 316 15.30 28.44 -31.10
N ASN A 317 14.39 29.31 -31.55
CA ASN A 317 14.74 30.64 -32.05
C ASN A 317 15.14 31.63 -30.95
N SER A 318 14.87 31.30 -29.68
CA SER A 318 15.29 32.10 -28.52
C SER A 318 15.37 31.23 -27.28
N VAL A 319 16.36 31.50 -26.43
CA VAL A 319 16.45 30.94 -25.06
C VAL A 319 15.17 31.23 -24.27
N MET A 320 14.53 32.38 -24.54
CA MET A 320 13.28 32.77 -23.88
C MET A 320 12.13 31.79 -24.15
N SER A 321 12.08 31.18 -25.33
CA SER A 321 11.07 30.16 -25.67
C SER A 321 11.20 28.95 -24.74
N VAL A 322 12.43 28.45 -24.55
CA VAL A 322 12.71 27.32 -23.64
C VAL A 322 12.41 27.69 -22.19
N VAL A 323 12.85 28.87 -21.75
CA VAL A 323 12.60 29.34 -20.39
C VAL A 323 11.11 29.50 -20.11
N SER A 324 10.32 30.02 -21.06
CA SER A 324 8.87 30.19 -20.91
C SER A 324 8.13 28.86 -20.72
N VAL A 325 8.52 27.82 -21.47
CA VAL A 325 7.98 26.46 -21.35
C VAL A 325 8.39 25.84 -20.02
N LEU A 326 9.66 25.90 -19.65
CA LEU A 326 10.11 25.36 -18.36
C LEU A 326 9.45 26.07 -17.17
N ALA A 327 9.27 27.39 -17.25
CA ALA A 327 8.61 28.18 -16.22
C ALA A 327 7.16 27.74 -16.00
N GLY A 328 6.36 27.57 -17.06
CA GLY A 328 4.97 27.13 -16.90
C GLY A 328 4.84 25.70 -16.38
N ILE A 329 5.75 24.79 -16.79
CA ILE A 329 5.80 23.43 -16.24
C ILE A 329 6.16 23.48 -14.74
N ALA A 330 7.16 24.27 -14.36
CA ALA A 330 7.59 24.41 -12.98
C ALA A 330 6.51 25.04 -12.09
N VAL A 331 5.82 26.08 -12.57
CA VAL A 331 4.70 26.71 -11.85
C VAL A 331 3.55 25.71 -11.68
N GLY A 332 3.17 24.99 -12.75
CA GLY A 332 2.12 23.98 -12.68
C GLY A 332 2.44 22.86 -11.69
N ALA A 333 3.69 22.37 -11.71
CA ALA A 333 4.18 21.39 -10.75
C ALA A 333 4.18 21.90 -9.31
N THR A 334 4.63 23.14 -9.10
CA THR A 334 4.69 23.75 -7.77
C THR A 334 3.30 23.93 -7.17
N VAL A 335 2.37 24.52 -7.93
CA VAL A 335 1.00 24.75 -7.45
C VAL A 335 0.29 23.43 -7.20
N SER A 336 0.37 22.46 -8.14
CA SER A 336 -0.20 21.13 -7.95
C SER A 336 0.39 20.43 -6.71
N PHE A 337 1.71 20.50 -6.52
CA PHE A 337 2.38 19.96 -5.35
C PHE A 337 1.88 20.57 -4.04
N LEU A 338 1.76 21.90 -3.96
CA LEU A 338 1.31 22.59 -2.75
C LEU A 338 -0.13 22.21 -2.38
N VAL A 339 -1.03 22.17 -3.37
CA VAL A 339 -2.43 21.78 -3.16
C VAL A 339 -2.52 20.31 -2.77
N ALA A 340 -1.83 19.43 -3.51
CA ALA A 340 -1.78 18.00 -3.20
C ALA A 340 -1.18 17.72 -1.82
N ALA A 341 -0.10 18.40 -1.44
CA ALA A 341 0.53 18.28 -0.13
C ALA A 341 -0.40 18.74 0.99
N ALA A 342 -1.15 19.83 0.78
CA ALA A 342 -2.16 20.29 1.73
C ALA A 342 -3.27 19.24 1.92
N ILE A 343 -3.78 18.66 0.82
CA ILE A 343 -4.80 17.60 0.85
C ILE A 343 -4.28 16.37 1.60
N LEU A 344 -3.07 15.89 1.28
CA LEU A 344 -2.49 14.71 1.92
C LEU A 344 -2.16 14.93 3.40
N LYS A 345 -1.69 16.12 3.78
CA LYS A 345 -1.42 16.47 5.19
C LYS A 345 -2.69 16.64 6.02
N ALA A 346 -3.74 17.25 5.46
CA ALA A 346 -5.03 17.38 6.14
C ALA A 346 -5.63 16.00 6.43
N ASP A 347 -5.54 15.08 5.47
CA ASP A 347 -6.00 13.70 5.65
C ASP A 347 -5.16 12.93 6.68
N ALA A 348 -3.86 13.24 6.80
CA ALA A 348 -3.02 12.67 7.86
C ALA A 348 -3.42 13.19 9.25
N LYS A 349 -3.78 14.46 9.38
CA LYS A 349 -4.29 15.05 10.64
C LYS A 349 -5.64 14.46 11.06
N ASP A 350 -6.57 14.30 10.12
CA ASP A 350 -7.87 13.67 10.41
C ASP A 350 -7.73 12.25 11.00
N THR A 351 -6.69 11.49 10.64
CA THR A 351 -6.39 10.19 11.27
C THR A 351 -5.79 10.29 12.68
N VAL A 352 -5.11 11.38 13.03
CA VAL A 352 -4.42 11.56 14.32
C VAL A 352 -5.33 12.26 15.33
N ASP A 353 -6.07 13.29 14.94
CA ASP A 353 -6.99 14.01 15.83
C ASP A 353 -8.18 13.11 16.24
N ASN A 354 -8.70 12.28 15.31
CA ASN A 354 -9.67 11.23 15.66
C ASN A 354 -9.06 10.10 16.51
N PHE A 355 -7.74 9.90 16.47
CA PHE A 355 -7.08 8.92 17.32
C PHE A 355 -6.98 9.45 18.74
N ASP A 356 -6.60 10.71 18.96
CA ASP A 356 -6.53 11.30 20.30
C ASP A 356 -7.92 11.45 20.95
N GLU A 357 -8.95 11.84 20.20
CA GLU A 357 -10.34 11.86 20.69
C GLU A 357 -10.86 10.45 21.02
N LYS A 358 -10.61 9.45 20.16
CA LYS A 358 -10.98 8.05 20.45
C LYS A 358 -10.14 7.44 21.55
N VAL A 359 -8.88 7.84 21.70
CA VAL A 359 -8.00 7.40 22.79
C VAL A 359 -8.48 8.00 24.10
N GLN A 360 -8.99 9.23 24.14
CA GLN A 360 -9.65 9.77 25.32
C GLN A 360 -10.99 9.07 25.65
N GLU A 361 -11.82 8.75 24.66
CA GLU A 361 -13.01 7.90 24.86
C GLU A 361 -12.64 6.48 25.35
N ILE A 362 -11.55 5.90 24.82
CA ILE A 362 -11.00 4.62 25.26
C ILE A 362 -10.38 4.72 26.66
N HIS A 363 -9.82 5.87 27.06
CA HIS A 363 -9.29 6.10 28.41
C HIS A 363 -10.42 6.26 29.43
N GLN A 364 -11.52 6.90 29.06
CA GLN A 364 -12.74 6.95 29.87
C GLN A 364 -13.44 5.59 29.93
N ALA A 365 -13.44 4.81 28.84
CA ALA A 365 -13.93 3.43 28.83
C ALA A 365 -13.02 2.46 29.60
N LYS A 366 -11.69 2.65 29.59
CA LYS A 366 -10.71 1.85 30.35
C LYS A 366 -10.79 2.08 31.86
N GLN A 367 -11.29 3.23 32.32
CA GLN A 367 -11.58 3.42 33.74
C GLN A 367 -12.83 2.64 34.19
N ARG A 368 -13.72 2.24 33.26
CA ARG A 368 -14.84 1.33 33.51
C ARG A 368 -14.51 -0.16 33.30
N SER A 369 -13.34 -0.49 32.75
CA SER A 369 -12.97 -1.87 32.41
C SER A 369 -11.61 -2.29 32.98
N LYS A 370 -11.33 -1.92 34.23
CA LYS A 370 -10.27 -2.59 35.01
C LYS A 370 -10.81 -3.89 35.57
N GLY A 371 -10.74 -4.95 34.78
CA GLY A 371 -11.06 -6.32 35.19
C GLY A 371 -11.86 -7.08 34.14
N VAL A 372 -11.27 -7.32 32.96
CA VAL A 372 -11.82 -8.32 32.03
C VAL A 372 -10.69 -9.31 31.75
N ALA A 373 -10.80 -10.48 32.37
CA ALA A 373 -10.05 -11.67 32.00
C ALA A 373 -10.30 -12.00 30.52
N LEU A 374 -9.37 -12.67 29.84
CA LEU A 374 -9.65 -13.22 28.51
C LEU A 374 -10.97 -14.00 28.59
N GLU A 375 -11.98 -13.59 27.82
CA GLU A 375 -13.22 -14.36 27.70
C GLU A 375 -12.86 -15.77 27.21
N SER A 376 -13.62 -16.75 27.68
CA SER A 376 -13.40 -18.17 27.38
C SER A 376 -13.27 -18.41 25.87
N LEU A 377 -12.10 -18.86 25.40
CA LEU A 377 -11.88 -19.25 23.99
C LEU A 377 -12.54 -20.59 23.63
N THR A 378 -13.51 -21.05 24.43
CA THR A 378 -14.29 -22.27 24.21
C THR A 378 -15.11 -22.15 22.93
N GLY A 379 -14.89 -23.07 22.00
CA GLY A 379 -15.62 -23.11 20.72
C GLY A 379 -14.94 -22.36 19.57
N ILE A 380 -13.73 -21.81 19.76
CA ILE A 380 -12.94 -21.25 18.66
C ILE A 380 -12.38 -22.37 17.77
N GLN A 381 -12.71 -22.31 16.49
CA GLN A 381 -12.26 -23.27 15.47
C GLN A 381 -11.18 -22.68 14.56
N LYS A 382 -11.17 -21.36 14.37
CA LYS A 382 -10.29 -20.66 13.44
C LYS A 382 -9.62 -19.48 14.12
N ILE A 383 -8.34 -19.28 13.82
CA ILE A 383 -7.55 -18.14 14.28
C ILE A 383 -7.04 -17.37 13.06
N ILE A 384 -7.28 -16.07 13.03
CA ILE A 384 -6.94 -15.20 11.90
C ILE A 384 -6.07 -14.05 12.35
N PHE A 385 -4.87 -13.95 11.78
CA PHE A 385 -4.03 -12.77 11.91
C PHE A 385 -4.44 -11.72 10.90
N ALA A 386 -5.00 -10.61 11.39
CA ALA A 386 -5.49 -9.53 10.53
C ALA A 386 -4.58 -8.29 10.60
N CYS A 387 -4.10 -7.88 9.43
CA CYS A 387 -3.41 -6.59 9.22
C CYS A 387 -4.01 -5.86 8.01
N ASP A 388 -3.57 -4.64 7.71
CA ASP A 388 -4.20 -3.82 6.68
C ASP A 388 -4.19 -4.48 5.28
N ALA A 389 -3.04 -5.05 4.88
CA ALA A 389 -2.87 -5.70 3.58
C ALA A 389 -2.98 -7.24 3.61
N GLY A 390 -3.04 -7.86 4.78
CA GLY A 390 -3.07 -9.32 4.93
C GLY A 390 -1.76 -10.05 4.61
N MET A 391 -0.68 -9.32 4.31
CA MET A 391 0.64 -9.85 3.96
C MET A 391 1.74 -9.22 4.83
N GLY A 392 2.87 -9.93 5.01
CA GLY A 392 4.02 -9.45 5.80
C GLY A 392 4.03 -9.95 7.26
N SER A 393 4.04 -9.02 8.23
CA SER A 393 4.20 -9.34 9.66
C SER A 393 3.08 -10.24 10.22
N SER A 394 1.85 -10.12 9.72
CA SER A 394 0.72 -10.99 10.07
C SER A 394 0.90 -12.42 9.58
N ALA A 395 1.50 -12.62 8.40
CA ALA A 395 1.80 -13.94 7.85
C ALA A 395 2.90 -14.65 8.66
N MET A 396 3.91 -13.89 9.12
CA MET A 396 4.94 -14.40 10.03
C MET A 396 4.35 -14.76 11.40
N GLY A 397 3.50 -13.90 11.98
CA GLY A 397 2.79 -14.19 13.24
C GLY A 397 1.89 -15.42 13.15
N ALA A 398 1.13 -15.55 12.05
CA ALA A 398 0.31 -16.71 11.77
C ALA A 398 1.15 -17.99 11.65
N SER A 399 2.31 -17.92 11.01
CA SER A 399 3.22 -19.08 10.88
C SER A 399 3.77 -19.53 12.24
N ILE A 400 4.13 -18.57 13.11
CA ILE A 400 4.60 -18.84 14.47
C ILE A 400 3.51 -19.51 15.31
N LEU A 401 2.29 -18.94 15.32
CA LEU A 401 1.19 -19.52 16.09
C LEU A 401 0.72 -20.85 15.51
N ARG A 402 0.70 -21.00 14.18
CA ARG A 402 0.38 -22.28 13.50
C ARG A 402 1.32 -23.39 13.95
N LYS A 403 2.62 -23.10 14.06
CA LYS A 403 3.60 -24.06 14.58
C LYS A 403 3.28 -24.42 16.04
N LYS A 404 3.00 -23.44 16.90
CA LYS A 404 2.65 -23.69 18.31
C LYS A 404 1.36 -24.49 18.52
N VAL A 405 0.32 -24.19 17.73
CA VAL A 405 -0.95 -24.92 17.73
C VAL A 405 -0.73 -26.37 17.29
N LYS A 406 0.07 -26.59 16.23
CA LYS A 406 0.43 -27.94 15.78
C LYS A 406 1.27 -28.70 16.82
N ASP A 407 2.27 -28.06 17.42
CA ASP A 407 3.14 -28.65 18.44
C ASP A 407 2.34 -29.01 19.71
N ALA A 408 1.27 -28.28 20.01
CA ALA A 408 0.35 -28.54 21.12
C ALA A 408 -0.77 -29.55 20.78
N GLY A 409 -0.80 -30.12 19.57
CA GLY A 409 -1.82 -31.09 19.14
C GLY A 409 -3.23 -30.51 18.98
N LEU A 410 -3.35 -29.20 18.80
CA LEU A 410 -4.62 -28.48 18.68
C LEU A 410 -5.14 -28.48 17.23
N ALA A 411 -6.46 -28.60 17.06
CA ALA A 411 -7.12 -28.74 15.74
C ALA A 411 -7.43 -27.41 15.03
N GLN A 412 -7.21 -26.28 15.70
CA GLN A 412 -7.61 -24.95 15.22
C GLN A 412 -6.80 -24.52 13.98
N GLN A 413 -7.48 -23.98 12.98
CA GLN A 413 -6.84 -23.51 11.76
C GLN A 413 -6.29 -22.09 11.94
N VAL A 414 -4.98 -21.90 11.72
CA VAL A 414 -4.31 -20.59 11.84
C VAL A 414 -3.98 -20.01 10.47
N THR A 415 -4.59 -18.88 10.14
CA THR A 415 -4.46 -18.18 8.84
C THR A 415 -4.17 -16.69 9.03
N ASN A 416 -3.85 -15.99 7.94
CA ASN A 416 -3.71 -14.54 7.91
C ASN A 416 -4.53 -13.96 6.76
N GLN A 417 -5.13 -12.77 6.97
CA GLN A 417 -5.85 -12.08 5.91
C GLN A 417 -5.89 -10.56 6.15
N ALA A 418 -6.27 -9.81 5.11
CA ALA A 418 -6.47 -8.38 5.23
C ALA A 418 -7.69 -8.09 6.10
N ILE A 419 -7.67 -7.01 6.91
CA ILE A 419 -8.82 -6.59 7.73
C ILE A 419 -10.08 -6.40 6.88
N ASN A 420 -9.90 -5.90 5.65
CA ASN A 420 -11.02 -5.71 4.72
C ASN A 420 -11.68 -7.01 4.28
N ASN A 421 -10.98 -8.15 4.39
CA ASN A 421 -11.44 -9.48 4.01
C ASN A 421 -11.90 -10.31 5.23
N LEU A 422 -12.01 -9.70 6.42
CA LEU A 422 -12.57 -10.37 7.59
C LEU A 422 -14.05 -10.70 7.37
N THR A 423 -14.40 -11.95 7.63
CA THR A 423 -15.77 -12.45 7.73
C THR A 423 -16.18 -12.47 9.19
N ASP A 424 -17.41 -12.02 9.47
CA ASP A 424 -17.95 -12.07 10.82
C ASP A 424 -18.32 -13.51 11.19
N ASP A 425 -17.68 -14.05 12.21
CA ASP A 425 -17.85 -15.43 12.68
C ASP A 425 -17.54 -15.51 14.18
N ALA A 426 -18.52 -15.99 14.95
CA ALA A 426 -18.42 -16.14 16.40
C ALA A 426 -17.42 -17.22 16.83
N HIS A 427 -17.08 -18.18 15.95
CA HIS A 427 -16.10 -19.23 16.20
C HIS A 427 -14.68 -18.86 15.75
N THR A 428 -14.45 -17.59 15.41
CA THR A 428 -13.17 -17.09 14.94
C THR A 428 -12.50 -16.18 15.98
N LEU A 429 -11.21 -16.45 16.25
CA LEU A 429 -10.33 -15.59 17.03
C LEU A 429 -9.49 -14.71 16.08
N ILE A 430 -9.63 -13.40 16.20
CA ILE A 430 -8.90 -12.43 15.38
C ILE A 430 -7.76 -11.81 16.19
N VAL A 431 -6.54 -11.98 15.68
CA VAL A 431 -5.31 -11.41 16.24
C VAL A 431 -4.88 -10.21 15.42
N THR A 432 -4.83 -9.02 16.03
CA THR A 432 -4.42 -7.77 15.36
C THR A 432 -3.31 -7.05 16.12
N GLN A 433 -2.66 -6.09 15.47
CA GLN A 433 -1.95 -5.05 16.21
C GLN A 433 -2.95 -4.16 16.95
N LYS A 434 -2.51 -3.57 18.07
CA LYS A 434 -3.34 -2.70 18.93
C LYS A 434 -4.02 -1.56 18.17
N GLU A 435 -3.30 -0.95 17.23
CA GLU A 435 -3.78 0.16 16.39
C GLU A 435 -4.88 -0.25 15.40
N LEU A 436 -4.95 -1.54 15.06
CA LEU A 436 -5.84 -2.07 14.02
C LEU A 436 -7.07 -2.77 14.59
N GLN A 437 -7.14 -2.96 15.92
CA GLN A 437 -8.17 -3.78 16.57
C GLN A 437 -9.57 -3.19 16.40
N GLU A 438 -9.74 -1.88 16.58
CA GLU A 438 -11.05 -1.22 16.44
C GLU A 438 -11.59 -1.33 15.01
N ARG A 439 -10.72 -1.22 14.00
CA ARG A 439 -11.11 -1.40 12.61
C ARG A 439 -11.53 -2.84 12.30
N ALA A 440 -10.90 -3.82 12.95
CA ALA A 440 -11.25 -5.23 12.79
C ALA A 440 -12.57 -5.58 13.50
N LYS A 441 -12.85 -5.00 14.68
CA LYS A 441 -14.15 -5.14 15.37
C LYS A 441 -15.33 -4.64 14.55
N LEU A 442 -15.15 -3.55 13.80
CA LEU A 442 -16.18 -3.05 12.89
C LEU A 442 -16.49 -4.01 11.73
N LYS A 443 -15.58 -4.92 11.40
CA LYS A 443 -15.72 -5.89 10.30
C LYS A 443 -16.27 -7.24 10.74
N ALA A 444 -15.89 -7.68 11.93
CA ALA A 444 -16.31 -8.94 12.51
C ALA A 444 -16.76 -8.73 13.98
N PRO A 445 -17.91 -8.08 14.21
CA PRO A 445 -18.36 -7.69 15.55
C PRO A 445 -18.60 -8.88 16.49
N ASN A 446 -18.91 -10.07 15.96
CA ASN A 446 -19.19 -11.26 16.74
C ASN A 446 -17.96 -12.13 17.01
N ALA A 447 -16.81 -11.82 16.39
CA ALA A 447 -15.57 -12.55 16.59
C ALA A 447 -14.90 -12.22 17.93
N THR A 448 -14.07 -13.13 18.44
CA THR A 448 -13.24 -12.87 19.63
C THR A 448 -11.94 -12.18 19.22
N PHE A 449 -11.47 -11.18 19.98
CA PHE A 449 -10.30 -10.38 19.60
C PHE A 449 -9.15 -10.43 20.59
N VAL A 450 -7.94 -10.58 20.08
CA VAL A 450 -6.69 -10.41 20.84
C VAL A 450 -5.78 -9.41 20.15
N ALA A 451 -5.43 -8.32 20.84
CA ALA A 451 -4.43 -7.37 20.36
C ALA A 451 -3.03 -7.72 20.86
N VAL A 452 -2.06 -7.68 19.95
CA VAL A 452 -0.62 -7.79 20.21
C VAL A 452 0.10 -6.49 19.87
N GLU A 453 1.27 -6.25 20.47
CA GLU A 453 2.11 -5.09 20.10
C GLU A 453 2.92 -5.35 18.83
N ASN A 454 3.48 -6.56 18.70
CA ASN A 454 4.23 -6.99 17.54
C ASN A 454 3.89 -8.43 17.18
N PHE A 455 3.71 -8.71 15.89
CA PHE A 455 3.39 -10.05 15.39
C PHE A 455 4.55 -11.05 15.51
N LEU A 456 5.79 -10.59 15.57
CA LEU A 456 6.98 -11.45 15.58
C LEU A 456 7.34 -11.99 16.96
N ASN A 457 6.98 -11.28 18.03
CA ASN A 457 7.36 -11.64 19.38
C ASN A 457 6.32 -11.17 20.38
N SER A 458 5.24 -11.95 20.53
CA SER A 458 4.20 -11.69 21.52
C SER A 458 4.09 -12.83 22.53
N PRO A 459 4.19 -12.55 23.85
CA PRO A 459 3.96 -13.56 24.88
C PRO A 459 2.51 -14.10 24.83
N LYS A 460 1.58 -13.31 24.27
CA LYS A 460 0.16 -13.67 24.13
C LYS A 460 -0.10 -14.92 23.29
N TYR A 461 0.84 -15.34 22.44
CA TYR A 461 0.66 -16.58 21.67
C TYR A 461 0.66 -17.83 22.56
N ASN A 462 1.43 -17.80 23.64
CA ASN A 462 1.42 -18.90 24.60
C ASN A 462 0.10 -18.90 25.40
N GLU A 463 -0.41 -17.72 25.76
CA GLU A 463 -1.71 -17.56 26.44
C GLU A 463 -2.86 -18.07 25.56
N ILE A 464 -2.85 -17.75 24.26
CA ILE A 464 -3.84 -18.24 23.30
C ILE A 464 -3.82 -19.78 23.25
N VAL A 465 -2.63 -20.38 23.13
CA VAL A 465 -2.49 -21.85 23.06
C VAL A 465 -2.94 -22.52 24.36
N ALA A 466 -2.54 -22.00 25.51
CA ALA A 466 -2.92 -22.54 26.82
C ALA A 466 -4.44 -22.47 27.07
N THR A 467 -5.06 -21.34 26.69
CA THR A 467 -6.50 -21.15 26.82
C THR A 467 -7.27 -22.08 25.87
N LEU A 468 -6.75 -22.33 24.65
CA LEU A 468 -7.34 -23.25 23.69
C LEU A 468 -7.18 -24.74 24.07
N SER A 469 -6.13 -25.10 24.81
CA SER A 469 -5.90 -26.48 25.26
C SER A 469 -6.74 -26.89 26.47
N GLY A 470 -7.59 -25.99 27.00
CA GLY A 470 -8.39 -26.26 28.20
C GLY A 470 -7.55 -26.47 29.47
N SER A 471 -6.26 -26.17 29.39
CA SER A 471 -5.37 -26.10 30.53
C SER A 471 -5.73 -24.81 31.25
N GLY A 472 -6.49 -24.91 32.34
CA GLY A 472 -6.84 -23.77 33.16
C GLY A 472 -5.60 -22.90 33.38
N VAL A 473 -5.79 -21.57 33.33
CA VAL A 473 -4.74 -20.63 33.69
C VAL A 473 -4.34 -20.99 35.12
N GLU A 474 -3.24 -21.74 35.28
CA GLU A 474 -2.42 -21.56 36.45
C GLU A 474 -2.08 -20.08 36.45
N GLU A 475 -2.71 -19.34 37.35
CA GLU A 475 -2.25 -18.02 37.70
C GLU A 475 -0.76 -18.16 38.02
N GLU A 476 0.11 -17.82 37.07
CA GLU A 476 1.47 -17.37 37.39
C GLU A 476 1.34 -16.01 38.08
N LYS A 477 0.83 -16.05 39.32
CA LYS A 477 1.15 -15.09 40.35
C LYS A 477 2.67 -15.03 40.44
N LYS A 478 3.21 -13.86 40.08
CA LYS A 478 4.61 -13.45 40.26
C LYS A 478 5.64 -14.37 39.60
N THR A 479 6.21 -13.86 38.51
CA THR A 479 7.64 -14.00 38.18
C THR A 479 8.23 -15.40 38.34
N LYS A 480 8.17 -16.24 37.29
CA LYS A 480 9.20 -17.26 37.08
C LYS A 480 10.17 -16.80 36.00
N ALA A 481 11.37 -16.45 36.46
CA ALA A 481 12.54 -16.30 35.64
C ALA A 481 12.72 -17.56 34.76
N VAL A 482 12.73 -17.38 33.45
CA VAL A 482 13.22 -18.40 32.52
C VAL A 482 14.72 -18.55 32.78
N ASN A 483 15.10 -19.69 33.39
CA ASN A 483 16.42 -20.34 33.49
C ASN A 483 17.70 -19.53 33.18
N TYR A 484 17.78 -18.27 33.61
CA TYR A 484 19.02 -17.55 33.82
C TYR A 484 19.37 -17.81 35.27
N LYS A 485 20.33 -18.69 35.53
CA LYS A 485 20.98 -18.74 36.84
C LYS A 485 21.84 -17.47 36.91
N PRO A 486 21.48 -16.46 37.72
CA PRO A 486 22.34 -15.29 37.87
C PRO A 486 23.69 -15.77 38.36
N LEU A 487 24.75 -15.40 37.65
CA LEU A 487 26.10 -15.65 38.13
C LEU A 487 26.28 -14.79 39.40
N PRO A 488 26.69 -15.39 40.53
CA PRO A 488 27.05 -14.65 41.73
C PRO A 488 28.09 -13.57 41.40
N LEU A 489 27.98 -12.40 42.02
CA LEU A 489 28.91 -11.29 41.81
C LEU A 489 30.38 -11.70 42.03
N GLU A 490 30.59 -12.64 42.96
CA GLU A 490 31.89 -13.21 43.32
C GLU A 490 32.54 -14.01 42.17
N GLU A 491 31.73 -14.68 41.34
CA GLU A 491 32.21 -15.44 40.17
C GLU A 491 32.58 -14.53 39.00
N LEU A 492 32.15 -13.26 39.01
CA LEU A 492 32.36 -12.31 37.91
C LEU A 492 33.53 -11.33 38.17
N LYS A 493 34.13 -11.36 39.36
CA LYS A 493 35.29 -10.52 39.70
C LYS A 493 36.55 -11.01 38.95
N GLY A 494 37.22 -10.10 38.26
CA GLY A 494 38.45 -10.40 37.52
C GLY A 494 38.23 -10.96 36.11
N ILE A 495 37.01 -10.89 35.57
CA ILE A 495 36.74 -11.27 34.19
C ILE A 495 37.16 -10.14 33.24
N HIS A 496 38.11 -10.42 32.36
CA HIS A 496 38.61 -9.46 31.36
C HIS A 496 38.23 -9.82 29.91
N GLU A 497 37.72 -11.03 29.71
CA GLU A 497 37.35 -11.57 28.40
C GLU A 497 35.99 -12.27 28.42
N VAL A 498 35.18 -12.02 27.38
CA VAL A 498 33.92 -12.72 27.11
C VAL A 498 34.06 -13.52 25.82
N ILE A 499 33.79 -14.82 25.88
CA ILE A 499 33.90 -15.74 24.75
C ILE A 499 32.50 -16.28 24.41
N LEU A 500 32.04 -15.97 23.20
CA LEU A 500 30.82 -16.55 22.62
C LEU A 500 31.18 -17.82 21.86
N ALA A 501 30.98 -18.97 22.49
CA ALA A 501 31.27 -20.27 21.88
C ALA A 501 30.05 -20.82 21.13
N HIS A 502 30.28 -21.31 19.90
CA HIS A 502 29.23 -21.78 18.99
C HIS A 502 29.59 -23.10 18.30
N ASP A 503 28.58 -23.82 17.83
CA ASP A 503 28.70 -24.95 16.90
C ASP A 503 28.78 -24.45 15.45
N ASP A 504 28.58 -25.29 14.44
CA ASP A 504 28.61 -24.88 13.01
C ASP A 504 27.60 -23.76 12.64
N ARG A 505 26.70 -23.37 13.56
CA ARG A 505 25.69 -22.32 13.36
C ARG A 505 26.20 -20.93 13.81
N GLU A 506 27.25 -20.45 13.13
CA GLU A 506 28.02 -19.23 13.43
C GLU A 506 27.22 -17.91 13.38
N GLY A 507 26.12 -17.85 12.61
CA GLY A 507 25.34 -16.62 12.40
C GLY A 507 24.75 -16.03 13.70
N SER A 508 24.27 -16.89 14.60
CA SER A 508 23.71 -16.46 15.88
C SER A 508 24.76 -15.89 16.84
N ALA A 509 25.98 -16.43 16.82
CA ALA A 509 27.08 -15.93 17.64
C ALA A 509 27.67 -14.62 17.09
N THR A 510 27.68 -14.45 15.76
CA THR A 510 28.14 -13.21 15.10
C THR A 510 27.24 -12.02 15.46
N MET A 511 25.94 -12.23 15.41
CA MET A 511 24.95 -11.22 15.79
C MET A 511 24.95 -10.96 17.30
N ALA A 512 25.05 -12.01 18.13
CA ALA A 512 25.19 -11.88 19.57
C ALA A 512 26.42 -11.06 19.96
N ARG A 513 27.55 -11.26 19.28
CA ARG A 513 28.79 -10.51 19.47
C ARG A 513 28.56 -9.02 19.23
N LYS A 514 27.87 -8.67 18.15
CA LYS A 514 27.57 -7.27 17.82
C LYS A 514 26.66 -6.64 18.89
N VAL A 515 25.61 -7.33 19.30
CA VAL A 515 24.70 -6.88 20.37
C VAL A 515 25.45 -6.68 21.70
N PHE A 516 26.31 -7.62 22.08
CA PHE A 516 27.09 -7.53 23.32
C PHE A 516 28.09 -6.37 23.26
N GLN A 517 28.76 -6.18 22.12
CA GLN A 517 29.67 -5.06 21.89
C GLN A 517 28.94 -3.70 21.99
N ASP A 518 27.76 -3.58 21.40
CA ASP A 518 26.97 -2.33 21.45
C ASP A 518 26.47 -2.03 22.88
N LEU A 519 26.16 -3.06 23.67
CA LEU A 519 25.79 -2.91 25.08
C LEU A 519 26.99 -2.54 25.97
N LEU A 520 28.17 -3.13 25.75
CA LEU A 520 29.40 -2.75 26.46
C LEU A 520 29.77 -1.28 26.16
N ALA A 521 29.67 -0.86 24.90
CA ALA A 521 29.90 0.53 24.50
C ALA A 521 28.93 1.51 25.17
N LYS A 522 27.66 1.12 25.30
CA LYS A 522 26.64 1.93 25.99
C LYS A 522 26.96 2.13 27.47
N GLU A 523 27.54 1.13 28.12
CA GLU A 523 27.90 1.18 29.55
C GLU A 523 29.36 1.60 29.80
N SER A 524 30.11 1.99 28.77
CA SER A 524 31.52 2.41 28.84
C SER A 524 32.48 1.35 29.43
N LEU A 525 32.19 0.06 29.24
CA LEU A 525 33.03 -1.05 29.69
C LEU A 525 33.97 -1.53 28.57
N SER A 526 35.26 -1.68 28.88
CA SER A 526 36.27 -2.19 27.94
C SER A 526 36.64 -3.63 28.28
N LEU A 527 35.99 -4.59 27.61
CA LEU A 527 36.26 -6.03 27.74
C LEU A 527 36.60 -6.64 26.38
N SER A 528 37.50 -7.62 26.36
CA SER A 528 37.79 -8.40 25.15
C SER A 528 36.59 -9.28 24.81
N LEU A 529 36.13 -9.25 23.56
CA LEU A 529 34.99 -10.04 23.10
C LEU A 529 35.37 -10.92 21.90
N LYS A 530 35.46 -12.22 22.13
CA LYS A 530 35.82 -13.23 21.11
C LYS A 530 34.62 -14.11 20.76
N LYS A 531 34.65 -14.63 19.53
CA LYS A 531 33.74 -15.65 19.03
C LYS A 531 34.58 -16.84 18.58
N VAL A 532 34.30 -18.03 19.08
CA VAL A 532 35.12 -19.23 18.83
C VAL A 532 34.22 -20.43 18.58
N HIS A 533 34.62 -21.33 17.67
CA HIS A 533 33.97 -22.63 17.52
C HIS A 533 34.18 -23.48 18.78
N ILE A 534 33.18 -24.25 19.20
CA ILE A 534 33.21 -24.97 20.48
C ILE A 534 34.42 -25.90 20.59
N ASP A 535 34.82 -26.57 19.50
CA ASP A 535 35.98 -27.47 19.48
C ASP A 535 37.34 -26.75 19.63
N ASN A 536 37.36 -25.44 19.38
CA ASN A 536 38.55 -24.59 19.52
C ASN A 536 38.53 -23.76 20.81
N LEU A 537 37.57 -24.01 21.71
CA LEU A 537 37.41 -23.26 22.94
C LEU A 537 38.61 -23.44 23.86
N LYS A 538 39.32 -22.34 24.12
CA LYS A 538 40.35 -22.20 25.15
C LYS A 538 40.01 -20.98 25.99
N ALA A 539 39.80 -21.18 27.28
CA ALA A 539 39.40 -20.13 28.21
C ALA A 539 40.03 -20.41 29.58
N ASP A 540 40.40 -19.36 30.30
CA ASP A 540 40.98 -19.42 31.63
C ASP A 540 40.00 -18.87 32.69
N ALA A 541 40.44 -18.80 33.95
CA ALA A 541 39.62 -18.28 35.05
C ALA A 541 39.21 -16.81 34.92
N SER A 542 39.83 -16.05 34.00
CA SER A 542 39.48 -14.65 33.70
C SER A 542 38.49 -14.49 32.54
N SER A 543 37.93 -15.61 32.06
CA SER A 543 37.07 -15.67 30.88
C SER A 543 35.62 -16.03 31.23
N LEU A 544 34.66 -15.25 30.72
CA LEU A 544 33.23 -15.59 30.71
C LEU A 544 32.85 -16.29 29.41
N VAL A 545 32.59 -17.58 29.47
CA VAL A 545 32.16 -18.39 28.31
C VAL A 545 30.63 -18.42 28.26
N ILE A 546 30.05 -17.87 27.20
CA ILE A 546 28.61 -17.86 26.95
C ILE A 546 28.27 -18.87 25.86
N THR A 547 27.40 -19.83 26.18
CA THR A 547 26.98 -20.90 25.26
C THR A 547 25.48 -21.15 25.29
N LYS A 548 24.96 -21.80 24.24
CA LYS A 548 23.62 -22.39 24.28
C LYS A 548 23.58 -23.54 25.29
N GLU A 549 22.42 -23.77 25.90
CA GLU A 549 22.21 -24.87 26.87
C GLU A 549 22.73 -26.23 26.40
N GLU A 550 22.52 -26.54 25.12
CA GLU A 550 22.98 -27.78 24.47
C GLU A 550 24.52 -27.92 24.45
N LEU A 551 25.26 -26.80 24.40
CA LEU A 551 26.73 -26.77 24.29
C LEU A 551 27.43 -26.53 25.63
N THR A 552 26.71 -26.11 26.67
CA THR A 552 27.30 -25.74 27.96
C THR A 552 28.03 -26.90 28.64
N LYS A 553 27.55 -28.14 28.49
CA LYS A 553 28.24 -29.31 29.05
C LYS A 553 29.60 -29.53 28.40
N GLN A 554 29.67 -29.42 27.07
CA GLN A 554 30.90 -29.57 26.30
C GLN A 554 31.87 -28.41 26.59
N ALA A 555 31.37 -27.18 26.71
CA ALA A 555 32.18 -26.02 27.07
C ALA A 555 32.85 -26.19 28.44
N ARG A 556 32.12 -26.71 29.44
CA ARG A 556 32.66 -26.98 30.79
C ARG A 556 33.72 -28.08 30.80
N SER A 557 33.62 -29.08 29.93
CA SER A 557 34.68 -30.09 29.80
C SER A 557 35.95 -29.55 29.13
N LEU A 558 35.81 -28.59 28.21
CA LEU A 558 36.94 -28.01 27.47
C LEU A 558 37.65 -26.88 28.22
N ALA A 559 36.91 -26.12 29.03
CA ALA A 559 37.45 -25.03 29.84
C ALA A 559 36.85 -25.08 31.26
N PRO A 560 37.29 -26.01 32.12
CA PRO A 560 36.69 -26.23 33.44
C PRO A 560 36.86 -25.04 34.39
N ASP A 561 37.95 -24.28 34.24
CA ASP A 561 38.29 -23.18 35.14
C ASP A 561 37.62 -21.85 34.79
N ALA A 562 36.99 -21.75 33.60
CA ALA A 562 36.31 -20.54 33.14
C ALA A 562 34.91 -20.40 33.75
N VAL A 563 34.38 -19.18 33.74
CA VAL A 563 33.01 -18.90 34.21
C VAL A 563 32.02 -19.18 33.08
N HIS A 564 31.02 -20.04 33.31
CA HIS A 564 30.12 -20.50 32.25
C HIS A 564 28.71 -19.94 32.41
N LEU A 565 28.27 -19.17 31.41
CA LEU A 565 26.89 -18.74 31.29
C LEU A 565 26.15 -19.54 30.21
N SER A 566 25.11 -20.23 30.64
CA SER A 566 24.18 -20.91 29.73
C SER A 566 23.04 -19.97 29.34
N VAL A 567 22.72 -19.89 28.05
CA VAL A 567 21.57 -19.14 27.55
C VAL A 567 20.71 -19.99 26.63
N SER A 568 19.39 -19.86 26.73
CA SER A 568 18.45 -20.52 25.82
C SER A 568 18.52 -19.99 24.38
N ASN A 569 18.97 -18.75 24.18
CA ASN A 569 19.17 -18.16 22.86
C ASN A 569 20.21 -17.02 22.90
N LEU A 570 21.24 -17.12 22.05
CA LEU A 570 22.29 -16.09 21.92
C LEU A 570 21.78 -14.75 21.36
N MET A 571 20.57 -14.68 20.81
CA MET A 571 20.00 -13.44 20.26
C MET A 571 19.12 -12.65 21.22
N ARG A 572 18.85 -13.17 22.43
CA ARG A 572 17.98 -12.49 23.41
C ARG A 572 18.76 -11.44 24.22
N THR A 573 18.56 -10.17 23.85
CA THR A 573 19.22 -8.99 24.45
C THR A 573 18.99 -8.85 25.97
N SER A 574 17.87 -9.33 26.49
CA SER A 574 17.51 -9.22 27.92
C SER A 574 18.48 -9.96 28.85
N ASN A 575 19.09 -11.04 28.38
CA ASN A 575 20.06 -11.81 29.17
C ASN A 575 21.40 -11.08 29.24
N TYR A 576 21.80 -10.41 28.16
CA TYR A 576 23.06 -9.67 28.09
C TYR A 576 23.04 -8.37 28.86
N GLN A 577 21.90 -7.67 28.88
CA GLN A 577 21.76 -6.46 29.71
C GLN A 577 21.98 -6.76 31.20
N ARG A 578 21.45 -7.89 31.69
CA ARG A 578 21.66 -8.31 33.08
C ARG A 578 23.10 -8.68 33.36
N VAL A 579 23.72 -9.48 32.49
CA VAL A 579 25.14 -9.86 32.60
C VAL A 579 26.05 -8.63 32.59
N ILE A 580 25.79 -7.66 31.72
CA ILE A 580 26.59 -6.42 31.62
C ILE A 580 26.37 -5.53 32.85
N THR A 581 25.14 -5.48 33.39
CA THR A 581 24.86 -4.78 34.65
C THR A 581 25.66 -5.42 35.79
N THR A 582 25.68 -6.75 35.89
CA THR A 582 26.45 -7.45 36.93
C THR A 582 27.96 -7.37 36.72
N LEU A 583 28.44 -7.40 35.47
CA LEU A 583 29.86 -7.17 35.15
C LEU A 583 30.30 -5.75 35.53
N LYS A 584 29.44 -4.74 35.33
CA LYS A 584 29.68 -3.36 35.77
C LYS A 584 29.80 -3.22 37.29
N GLU A 585 29.08 -4.05 38.03
CA GLU A 585 29.14 -4.08 39.50
C GLU A 585 30.36 -4.88 40.02
N ALA A 586 30.94 -5.76 39.20
CA ALA A 586 32.05 -6.64 39.55
C ALA A 586 33.44 -6.14 39.09
N LEU A 587 33.47 -5.27 38.07
CA LEU A 587 34.66 -4.58 37.54
C LEU A 587 34.82 -3.20 38.18
#